data_AF-A0A2G6ZN93-F1
#
_entry.id   AF-A0A2G6ZN93-F1
#
_cell.length_a   1.000
_cell.length_b   1.000
_cell.length_c   1.000
_cell.angle_alpha   90.00
_cell.angle_beta   90.00
_cell.angle_gamma   90.00
#
_symmetry.space_group_name_H-M   'P 1'
#
loop_
_entity.id
_entity.type
_entity.pdbx_description
1 polymer ?
#
loop_
_entity_poly.entity_id
_entity_poly.type
_entity_poly.pdbx_seq_one_letter_code
_entity_poly.pdbx_strand_id
1 'polypeptide(L)'
;MKERLAGFLLMCAVVPLAVLGYLILWWVGLFGRVDRGRAGVRALDHFVNATVLNGYAWESVSSHAWRERDHKRWARLVIKVTDWFQLDHCKRANKREQPVVDLILKKGLHSQTIK
;
A
#
# COMPACT_ATOMS: atom_id res chain seq x y z
N MET A 1 -0.54 13.73 25.28
CA MET A 1 0.91 14.04 25.16
C MET A 1 1.80 12.80 25.09
N LYS A 2 1.59 11.78 25.92
CA LYS A 2 2.37 10.51 25.89
C LYS A 2 2.34 9.81 24.53
N GLU A 3 1.17 9.73 23.88
CA GLU A 3 1.03 9.12 22.55
C GLU A 3 1.77 9.88 21.44
N ARG A 4 1.75 11.22 21.48
CA ARG A 4 2.49 12.03 20.50
C ARG A 4 3.99 11.85 20.64
N LEU A 5 4.50 11.75 21.87
CA LEU A 5 5.90 11.47 22.14
C LEU A 5 6.28 10.03 21.75
N ALA A 6 5.46 9.05 22.09
CA ALA A 6 5.67 7.65 21.68
C ALA A 6 5.66 7.53 20.15
N GLY A 7 4.71 8.18 19.48
CA GLY A 7 4.65 8.26 18.02
C GLY A 7 5.88 8.94 17.43
N PHE A 8 6.34 10.05 18.01
CA PHE A 8 7.56 10.72 17.57
C PHE A 8 8.81 9.83 17.69
N LEU A 9 9.01 9.19 18.85
CA LEU A 9 10.13 8.27 19.07
C LEU A 9 10.06 7.06 18.12
N LEU A 10 8.85 6.52 17.91
CA LEU A 10 8.64 5.45 16.95
C LEU A 10 9.00 5.91 15.53
N MET A 11 8.60 7.11 15.12
CA MET A 11 8.95 7.66 13.82
C MET A 11 10.47 7.84 13.66
N CYS A 12 11.18 8.29 14.69
CA CYS A 12 12.64 8.39 14.68
C CYS A 12 13.32 7.04 14.45
N ALA A 13 12.72 5.92 14.86
CA ALA A 13 13.25 4.58 14.62
C ALA A 13 12.79 3.99 13.28
N VAL A 14 11.49 4.11 12.96
CA VAL A 14 10.87 3.48 11.79
C VAL A 14 11.25 4.17 10.49
N VAL A 15 11.37 5.50 10.48
CA VAL A 15 11.71 6.24 9.24
C VAL A 15 13.10 5.86 8.72
N PRO A 16 14.18 5.83 9.53
CA PRO A 16 15.47 5.33 9.07
C PRO A 16 15.43 3.89 8.58
N LEU A 17 14.67 3.02 9.25
CA LEU A 17 14.49 1.63 8.81
C LEU A 17 13.76 1.53 7.47
N ALA A 18 12.80 2.41 7.20
CA ALA A 18 12.13 2.50 5.90
C ALA A 18 13.13 2.94 4.81
N VAL A 19 14.00 3.93 5.10
CA VAL A 19 15.09 4.35 4.21
C VAL A 19 16.02 3.18 3.89
N LEU A 20 16.45 2.42 4.91
CA LEU A 20 17.25 1.22 4.71
C LEU A 20 16.51 0.17 3.86
N GLY A 21 15.21 0.00 4.09
CA GLY A 21 14.35 -0.87 3.29
C GLY A 21 14.35 -0.50 1.80
N TYR A 22 14.31 0.79 1.47
CA TYR A 22 14.43 1.27 0.09
C TYR A 22 15.78 0.92 -0.54
N LEU A 23 16.88 1.12 0.20
CA LEU A 23 18.22 0.76 -0.28
C LEU A 23 18.35 -0.75 -0.53
N ILE A 24 17.79 -1.56 0.37
CA ILE A 24 17.75 -3.02 0.20
C ILE A 24 16.89 -3.41 -1.01
N LEU A 25 15.74 -2.76 -1.21
CA LEU A 25 14.88 -3.02 -2.37
C LEU A 25 15.58 -2.72 -3.69
N TRP A 26 16.28 -1.59 -3.75
CA TRP A 26 17.10 -1.22 -4.89
C TRP A 26 18.18 -2.27 -5.18
N TRP A 27 18.94 -2.68 -4.15
CA TRP A 27 19.95 -3.72 -4.28
C TRP A 27 19.38 -5.08 -4.74
N VAL A 28 18.31 -5.53 -4.10
CA VAL A 28 17.65 -6.81 -4.42
C VAL A 28 17.01 -6.79 -5.80
N GLY A 29 16.52 -5.63 -6.27
CA GLY A 29 15.99 -5.48 -7.62
C GLY A 29 17.05 -5.65 -8.72
N LEU A 30 18.31 -5.28 -8.44
CA LEU A 30 19.41 -5.40 -9.38
C LEU A 30 20.09 -6.78 -9.35
N PHE A 31 20.32 -7.33 -8.14
CA PHE A 31 21.18 -8.51 -7.96
C PHE A 31 20.51 -9.68 -7.22
N GLY A 32 19.29 -9.50 -6.72
CA GLY A 32 18.64 -10.43 -5.81
C GLY A 32 17.60 -11.35 -6.44
N ARG A 33 16.95 -12.14 -5.59
CA ARG A 33 15.84 -13.02 -5.99
C ARG A 33 14.60 -12.20 -6.35
N VAL A 34 14.05 -12.43 -7.54
CA VAL A 34 12.85 -11.76 -8.06
C VAL A 34 11.68 -11.83 -7.09
N ASP A 35 11.45 -12.97 -6.43
CA ASP A 35 10.35 -13.12 -5.47
C ASP A 35 10.47 -12.17 -4.28
N ARG A 36 11.70 -11.96 -3.76
CA ARG A 36 11.95 -11.03 -2.65
C ARG A 36 11.75 -9.59 -3.10
N GLY A 37 12.24 -9.24 -4.29
CA GLY A 37 12.01 -7.94 -4.91
C GLY A 37 10.51 -7.64 -5.06
N ARG A 38 9.75 -8.57 -5.63
CA ARG A 38 8.30 -8.46 -5.80
C ARG A 38 7.56 -8.28 -4.47
N ALA A 39 7.92 -9.07 -3.45
CA ALA A 39 7.31 -8.95 -2.12
C ALA A 39 7.57 -7.57 -1.49
N GLY A 40 8.79 -7.05 -1.61
CA GLY A 40 9.13 -5.74 -1.07
C GLY A 40 8.52 -4.58 -1.86
N VAL A 41 8.47 -4.65 -3.20
CA VAL A 41 7.77 -3.65 -4.02
C VAL A 41 6.28 -3.62 -3.68
N ARG A 42 5.67 -4.78 -3.41
CA ARG A 42 4.28 -4.86 -2.96
C ARG A 42 4.08 -4.22 -1.58
N ALA A 43 4.98 -4.45 -0.63
CA ALA A 43 4.93 -3.80 0.67
C ALA A 43 5.06 -2.27 0.56
N LEU A 44 5.92 -1.79 -0.35
CA LEU A 44 6.04 -0.39 -0.66
C LEU A 44 4.76 0.18 -1.28
N ASP A 45 4.15 -0.53 -2.23
CA ASP A 45 2.88 -0.12 -2.84
C ASP A 45 1.78 0.07 -1.79
N HIS A 46 1.66 -0.85 -0.82
CA HIS A 46 0.76 -0.73 0.32
C HIS A 46 1.07 0.49 1.21
N PHE A 47 2.36 0.76 1.47
CA PHE A 47 2.79 1.93 2.23
C PHE A 47 2.43 3.24 1.50
N VAL A 48 2.70 3.34 0.20
CA VAL A 48 2.34 4.51 -0.63
C VAL A 48 0.84 4.71 -0.64
N ASN A 49 0.07 3.63 -0.79
CA ASN A 49 -1.39 3.70 -0.75
C ASN A 49 -1.90 4.30 0.56
N ALA A 50 -1.39 3.82 1.70
CA ALA A 50 -1.80 4.30 3.01
C ALA A 50 -1.36 5.74 3.30
N THR A 51 -0.13 6.10 2.94
CA THR A 51 0.46 7.39 3.33
C THR A 51 0.15 8.53 2.37
N VAL A 52 0.09 8.26 1.06
CA VAL A 52 -0.09 9.29 0.02
C VAL A 52 -1.54 9.38 -0.45
N LEU A 53 -2.19 8.22 -0.62
CA LEU A 53 -3.52 8.14 -1.24
C LEU A 53 -4.65 7.96 -0.21
N ASN A 54 -4.31 7.97 1.08
CA ASN A 54 -5.24 7.78 2.19
C ASN A 54 -6.06 6.48 2.05
N GLY A 55 -5.40 5.42 1.59
CA GLY A 55 -5.96 4.09 1.47
C GLY A 55 -5.68 3.20 2.68
N TYR A 56 -6.06 1.93 2.57
CA TYR A 56 -5.73 0.94 3.59
C TYR A 56 -4.30 0.41 3.43
N ALA A 57 -3.62 0.19 4.55
CA ALA A 57 -2.25 -0.35 4.59
C ALA A 57 -2.14 -1.82 4.14
N TRP A 58 -3.27 -2.48 3.86
CA TRP A 58 -3.35 -3.87 3.37
C TRP A 58 -4.00 -3.95 1.99
N GLU A 59 -4.04 -2.84 1.26
CA GLU A 59 -4.55 -2.76 -0.10
C GLU A 59 -3.55 -2.05 -1.02
N SER A 60 -3.40 -2.55 -2.24
CA SER A 60 -2.54 -1.96 -3.27
C SER A 60 -3.09 -0.64 -3.79
N VAL A 61 -2.23 0.20 -4.36
CA VAL A 61 -2.66 1.42 -5.08
C VAL A 61 -3.61 1.06 -6.22
N SER A 62 -3.31 -0.02 -6.95
CA SER A 62 -4.13 -0.49 -8.07
C SER A 62 -5.54 -0.93 -7.65
N SER A 63 -5.67 -1.67 -6.54
CA SER A 63 -6.98 -2.06 -6.00
C SER A 63 -7.76 -0.83 -5.53
N HIS A 64 -7.10 0.04 -4.75
CA HIS A 64 -7.73 1.25 -4.24
C HIS A 64 -8.21 2.18 -5.37
N ALA A 65 -7.37 2.37 -6.40
CA ALA A 65 -7.73 3.14 -7.59
C ALA A 65 -8.98 2.57 -8.27
N TRP A 66 -9.12 1.25 -8.39
CA TRP A 66 -10.30 0.66 -9.01
C TRP A 66 -11.58 0.92 -8.22
N ARG A 67 -11.54 0.87 -6.89
CA ARG A 67 -12.70 1.21 -6.05
C ARG A 67 -13.08 2.68 -6.15
N GLU A 68 -12.09 3.56 -6.15
CA GLU A 68 -12.28 5.01 -6.13
C GLU A 68 -12.45 5.63 -7.53
N ARG A 69 -12.49 4.81 -8.58
CA ARG A 69 -12.50 5.26 -9.99
C ARG A 69 -13.61 6.27 -10.32
N ASP A 70 -14.76 6.12 -9.67
CA ASP A 70 -15.95 6.96 -9.92
C ASP A 70 -15.91 8.27 -9.09
N HIS A 71 -15.08 8.32 -8.05
CA HIS A 71 -15.05 9.43 -7.07
C HIS A 71 -13.78 10.28 -7.15
N LYS A 72 -12.63 9.70 -7.56
CA LYS A 72 -11.32 10.36 -7.51
C LYS A 72 -10.69 10.48 -8.90
N ARG A 73 -10.16 11.66 -9.21
CA ARG A 73 -9.46 11.93 -10.50
C ARG A 73 -8.13 11.18 -10.58
N TRP A 74 -7.39 11.10 -9.48
CA TRP A 74 -6.11 10.38 -9.43
C TRP A 74 -6.31 8.89 -9.73
N ALA A 75 -7.42 8.30 -9.26
CA ALA A 75 -7.75 6.90 -9.48
C ALA A 75 -7.92 6.59 -10.97
N ARG A 76 -8.63 7.46 -11.70
CA ARG A 76 -8.76 7.36 -13.17
C ARG A 76 -7.42 7.49 -13.89
N LEU A 77 -6.52 8.38 -13.40
CA LEU A 77 -5.18 8.51 -13.96
C LEU A 77 -4.37 7.23 -13.77
N VAL A 78 -4.37 6.65 -12.56
CA VAL A 78 -3.67 5.39 -12.26
C VAL A 78 -4.19 4.25 -13.14
N ILE A 79 -5.52 4.11 -13.28
CA ILE A 79 -6.13 3.08 -14.15
C ILE A 79 -5.66 3.27 -15.59
N LYS A 80 -5.74 4.50 -16.12
CA LYS A 80 -5.33 4.79 -17.50
C LYS A 80 -3.85 4.48 -17.75
N VAL A 81 -2.97 4.86 -16.83
CA VAL A 81 -1.52 4.59 -16.94
C VAL A 81 -1.24 3.10 -16.88
N THR A 82 -1.83 2.39 -15.92
CA THR A 82 -1.59 0.95 -15.75
C THR A 82 -2.21 0.10 -16.86
N ASP A 83 -3.37 0.49 -17.40
CA ASP A 83 -4.00 -0.19 -18.53
C ASP A 83 -3.18 -0.08 -19.82
N TRP A 84 -2.36 0.97 -19.97
CA TRP A 84 -1.43 1.09 -21.09
C TRP A 84 -0.35 -0.01 -21.07
N PHE A 85 0.10 -0.41 -19.88
CA PHE A 85 1.05 -1.52 -19.72
C PHE A 85 0.35 -2.88 -19.72
N GLN A 86 -0.84 -2.96 -19.14
CA GLN A 86 -1.59 -4.21 -19.02
C GLN A 86 -3.09 -3.94 -18.90
N LEU A 87 -3.87 -4.18 -19.96
CA LEU A 87 -5.32 -3.97 -19.97
C LEU A 87 -6.00 -4.59 -18.74
N ASP A 88 -6.95 -3.89 -18.10
CA ASP A 88 -7.68 -4.32 -16.90
C ASP A 88 -6.78 -4.58 -15.67
N HIS A 89 -5.64 -3.89 -15.55
CA HIS A 89 -4.70 -4.12 -14.45
C HIS A 89 -5.33 -3.88 -13.08
N CYS A 90 -5.86 -2.68 -12.85
CA CYS A 90 -6.49 -2.29 -11.58
C CYS A 90 -7.71 -3.15 -11.25
N LYS A 91 -8.52 -3.50 -12.27
CA LYS A 91 -9.67 -4.40 -12.11
C LYS A 91 -9.26 -5.77 -11.60
N ARG A 92 -8.19 -6.36 -12.15
CA ARG A 92 -7.66 -7.66 -11.69
C ARG A 92 -7.03 -7.58 -10.31
N ALA A 93 -6.38 -6.46 -9.96
CA ALA A 93 -5.84 -6.23 -8.62
C ALA A 93 -6.99 -6.19 -7.60
N ASN A 94 -8.01 -5.36 -7.88
CA ASN A 94 -9.19 -5.23 -7.03
C ASN A 94 -9.93 -6.55 -6.85
N LYS A 95 -10.12 -7.34 -7.92
CA LYS A 95 -10.78 -8.66 -7.82
C LYS A 95 -10.09 -9.59 -6.82
N ARG A 96 -8.77 -9.47 -6.61
CA ARG A 96 -7.99 -10.28 -5.67
C ARG A 96 -8.02 -9.74 -4.24
N GLU A 97 -8.01 -8.41 -4.09
CA GLU A 97 -7.79 -7.75 -2.80
C GLU A 97 -9.08 -7.28 -2.12
N GLN A 98 -10.14 -6.99 -2.90
CA GLN A 98 -11.44 -6.58 -2.37
C GLN A 98 -11.99 -7.55 -1.31
N PRO A 99 -11.94 -8.89 -1.49
CA PRO A 99 -12.45 -9.81 -0.47
C PRO A 99 -11.72 -9.69 0.88
N VAL A 100 -10.42 -9.33 0.87
CA VAL A 100 -9.63 -9.11 2.08
C VAL A 100 -10.04 -7.81 2.75
N VAL A 101 -10.22 -6.74 1.96
CA VAL A 101 -10.72 -5.46 2.46
C VAL A 101 -12.09 -5.64 3.10
N ASP A 102 -13.02 -6.28 2.39
CA ASP A 102 -14.38 -6.54 2.85
C ASP A 102 -14.39 -7.34 4.15
N LEU A 103 -13.52 -8.35 4.26
CA LEU A 103 -13.38 -9.15 5.49
C LEU A 103 -12.92 -8.29 6.67
N ILE A 104 -11.88 -7.47 6.49
CA ILE A 104 -11.32 -6.61 7.54
C ILE A 104 -12.34 -5.57 8.01
N LEU A 105 -13.08 -4.97 7.07
CA LEU A 105 -14.14 -4.00 7.39
C LEU A 105 -15.31 -4.68 8.08
N LYS A 106 -15.81 -5.80 7.56
CA LYS A 106 -16.91 -6.57 8.15
C LYS A 106 -16.60 -7.04 9.57
N LYS A 107 -15.34 -7.37 9.84
CA LYS A 107 -14.89 -7.82 11.16
C LYS A 107 -14.43 -6.69 12.09
N GLY A 108 -14.39 -5.44 11.61
CA GLY A 108 -13.93 -4.30 12.40
C GLY A 108 -12.46 -4.37 12.82
N LEU A 109 -11.62 -5.13 12.11
CA LEU A 109 -10.23 -5.40 12.54
C LEU A 109 -9.30 -4.17 12.44
N HIS A 110 -9.75 -3.13 11.75
CA HIS A 110 -9.04 -1.85 11.62
C HIS A 110 -9.36 -0.88 12.77
N SER A 111 -10.39 -1.16 13.56
CA SER A 111 -10.85 -0.27 14.63
C SER A 111 -10.00 -0.43 15.89
N GLN A 112 -9.81 0.66 16.64
CA GLN A 112 -9.11 0.63 17.92
C GLN A 112 -9.91 -0.23 18.92
N THR A 113 -9.29 -1.28 19.45
CA THR A 113 -9.93 -2.23 20.37
C THR A 113 -9.85 -1.80 21.83
N ILE A 114 -8.85 -1.00 22.20
CA ILE A 114 -8.63 -0.49 23.56
C ILE A 114 -8.55 1.03 23.49
N LYS A 115 -9.44 1.72 24.21
CA LYS A 115 -9.50 3.19 24.28
C LYS A 115 -8.47 3.76 25.25
#